data_AF-A0A3L7WV30-F1
#
_entry.id   AF-A0A3L7WV30-F1
#
_cell.length_a   1.000
_cell.length_b   1.000
_cell.length_c   1.000
_cell.angle_alpha   90.00
_cell.angle_beta   90.00
_cell.angle_gamma   90.00
#
_symmetry.space_group_name_H-M   'P 1'
#
loop_
_entity.id
_entity.type
_entity.pdbx_description
1 polymer ?
#
loop_
_entity_poly.entity_id
_entity_poly.type
_entity_poly.pdbx_seq_one_letter_code
_entity_poly.pdbx_strand_id
1 'polypeptide(L)'
;MTTRLLSFDIDGTLEVGDPPGPITIAMVKRALELGYIIGSCSDRPAGLQRAMWEQLGIPVAFSVLKHKMGDARAQVEADEYYHVGSADRDNHYTALSGFTFLPVQTTTGEAWMIDAHGNSLPPNTDELSQAERARLG
;
A
#
# COMPACT_ATOMS: atom_id res chain seq x y z
N MET A 1 -11.30 6.21 18.64
CA MET A 1 -10.09 5.59 18.08
C MET A 1 -9.82 6.29 16.77
N THR A 2 -8.56 6.60 16.46
CA THR A 2 -8.19 7.29 15.21
C THR A 2 -8.26 6.31 14.05
N THR A 3 -9.10 6.60 13.05
CA THR A 3 -9.23 5.81 11.82
C THR A 3 -8.17 6.25 10.82
N ARG A 4 -7.38 5.30 10.30
CA ARG A 4 -6.30 5.59 9.36
C ARG A 4 -6.56 4.94 8.02
N LEU A 5 -6.33 5.68 6.96
CA LEU A 5 -6.39 5.18 5.59
C LEU A 5 -4.97 5.08 5.03
N LEU A 6 -4.62 3.89 4.52
CA LEU A 6 -3.35 3.61 3.87
C LEU A 6 -3.60 3.20 2.43
N SER A 7 -3.27 4.10 1.50
CA SER A 7 -3.34 3.85 0.07
C SER A 7 -1.99 3.37 -0.47
N PHE A 8 -2.00 2.47 -1.44
CA PHE A 8 -0.79 1.98 -2.09
C PHE A 8 -0.79 2.29 -3.58
N ASP A 9 0.35 2.76 -4.08
CA ASP A 9 0.75 2.51 -5.47
C ASP A 9 1.09 1.02 -5.65
N ILE A 10 1.28 0.56 -6.88
CA ILE A 10 1.54 -0.86 -7.19
C ILE A 10 2.95 -1.07 -7.70
N ASP A 11 3.30 -0.46 -8.83
CA ASP A 11 4.54 -0.73 -9.55
C ASP A 11 5.73 -0.04 -8.89
N GLY A 12 6.77 -0.81 -8.55
CA GLY A 12 7.90 -0.34 -7.73
C GLY A 12 7.55 -0.16 -6.24
N THR A 13 6.31 -0.45 -5.84
CA THR A 13 5.80 -0.25 -4.47
C THR A 13 5.49 -1.58 -3.79
N LEU A 14 4.57 -2.36 -4.35
CA LEU A 14 4.17 -3.68 -3.82
C LEU A 14 5.04 -4.79 -4.42
N GLU A 15 5.24 -5.88 -3.68
CA GLU A 15 5.98 -7.06 -4.16
C GLU A 15 5.35 -7.73 -5.40
N VAL A 16 4.07 -7.46 -5.66
CA VAL A 16 3.30 -7.93 -6.83
C VAL A 16 3.26 -6.90 -7.98
N GLY A 17 3.98 -5.79 -7.84
CA GLY A 17 4.17 -4.78 -8.87
C GLY A 17 5.04 -5.25 -10.02
N ASP A 18 5.11 -4.44 -11.08
CA ASP A 18 6.01 -4.62 -12.22
C ASP A 18 6.69 -3.27 -12.58
N PRO A 19 7.91 -3.02 -12.10
CA PRO A 19 8.76 -3.94 -11.33
C PRO A 19 8.23 -4.19 -9.91
N PRO A 20 8.60 -5.29 -9.25
CA PRO A 20 8.30 -5.53 -7.83
C PRO A 20 8.88 -4.44 -6.93
N GLY A 21 8.13 -4.04 -5.90
CA GLY A 21 8.57 -3.12 -4.85
C GLY A 21 8.80 -3.81 -3.50
N PRO A 22 9.25 -3.06 -2.48
CA PRO A 22 9.66 -3.63 -1.20
C PRO A 22 8.50 -3.91 -0.23
N ILE A 23 7.30 -3.38 -0.48
CA ILE A 23 6.16 -3.58 0.42
C ILE A 23 5.53 -4.96 0.15
N THR A 24 5.60 -5.84 1.14
CA THR A 24 5.06 -7.20 1.02
C THR A 24 3.55 -7.23 1.23
N ILE A 25 2.88 -8.26 0.71
CA ILE A 25 1.46 -8.49 0.98
C ILE A 25 1.23 -8.80 2.46
N ALA A 26 2.20 -9.41 3.15
CA ALA A 26 2.18 -9.57 4.60
C ALA A 26 2.04 -8.22 5.34
N MET A 27 2.77 -7.19 4.90
CA MET A 27 2.67 -5.84 5.46
C MET A 27 1.28 -5.21 5.23
N VAL A 28 0.70 -5.41 4.05
CA VAL A 28 -0.66 -4.91 3.74
C VAL A 28 -1.71 -5.64 4.59
N LYS A 29 -1.61 -6.97 4.72
CA LYS A 29 -2.47 -7.77 5.60
C LYS A 29 -2.32 -7.34 7.06
N ARG A 30 -1.10 -7.02 7.50
CA ARG A 30 -0.85 -6.50 8.83
C ARG A 30 -1.52 -5.14 9.06
N ALA A 31 -1.53 -4.26 8.07
CA ALA A 31 -2.28 -3.01 8.14
C ALA A 31 -3.79 -3.26 8.36
N LEU A 32 -4.39 -4.23 7.64
CA LEU A 32 -5.80 -4.61 7.86
C LEU A 32 -6.06 -5.12 9.28
N GLU A 33 -5.20 -5.98 9.81
CA GLU A 33 -5.30 -6.48 11.19
C GLU A 33 -5.25 -5.36 12.23
N LEU A 34 -4.49 -4.30 11.94
CA LEU A 34 -4.38 -3.10 12.78
C LEU A 34 -5.56 -2.12 12.58
N GLY A 35 -6.51 -2.43 11.71
CA GLY A 35 -7.71 -1.63 11.46
C GLY A 35 -7.53 -0.49 10.46
N TYR A 36 -6.46 -0.50 9.64
CA TYR A 36 -6.32 0.47 8.56
C TYR A 36 -7.35 0.22 7.46
N ILE A 37 -7.89 1.30 6.90
CA ILE A 37 -8.64 1.26 5.65
C ILE A 37 -7.63 1.20 4.51
N ILE A 38 -7.71 0.18 3.65
CA ILE A 38 -6.78 0.02 2.53
C ILE A 38 -7.36 0.64 1.26
N GLY A 39 -6.56 1.44 0.56
CA GLY A 39 -6.91 2.01 -0.73
C GLY A 39 -5.87 1.68 -1.81
N SER A 40 -6.25 1.79 -3.07
CA SER A 40 -5.36 1.58 -4.21
C SER A 40 -5.35 2.80 -5.11
N CYS A 41 -4.15 3.34 -5.35
CA CYS A 41 -3.96 4.50 -6.20
C CYS A 41 -2.73 4.31 -7.07
N SER A 42 -2.93 3.83 -8.30
CA SER A 42 -1.85 3.43 -9.22
C SER A 42 -2.10 4.00 -10.61
N ASP A 43 -1.08 3.98 -11.47
CA ASP A 43 -1.23 4.30 -12.89
C ASP A 43 -1.86 3.12 -13.67
N ARG A 44 -1.94 1.93 -13.08
CA ARG A 44 -2.68 0.80 -13.65
C ARG A 44 -4.17 1.15 -13.80
N PRO A 45 -4.86 0.73 -14.88
CA PRO A 45 -6.31 0.85 -14.99
C PRO A 45 -7.04 0.31 -13.76
N ALA A 46 -8.07 1.04 -13.27
CA ALA A 46 -8.77 0.71 -12.03
C ALA A 46 -9.33 -0.73 -11.98
N GLY A 47 -9.77 -1.26 -13.12
CA GLY A 47 -10.23 -2.66 -13.22
C GLY A 47 -9.12 -3.68 -12.95
N LEU A 48 -7.89 -3.41 -13.41
CA LEU A 48 -6.73 -4.27 -13.15
C LEU A 48 -6.26 -4.17 -11.71
N GLN A 49 -6.33 -2.98 -11.11
CA GLN A 49 -6.08 -2.82 -9.67
C GLN A 49 -7.05 -3.68 -8.86
N ARG A 50 -8.37 -3.54 -9.11
CA ARG A 50 -9.40 -4.29 -8.39
C ARG A 50 -9.22 -5.80 -8.52
N ALA A 51 -9.00 -6.30 -9.74
CA ALA A 51 -8.80 -7.72 -9.97
C ALA A 51 -7.58 -8.27 -9.21
N MET A 52 -6.48 -7.51 -9.14
CA MET A 52 -5.28 -7.88 -8.38
C MET A 52 -5.58 -7.97 -6.87
N TRP A 53 -6.26 -6.97 -6.29
CA TRP A 53 -6.62 -6.99 -4.87
C TRP A 53 -7.61 -8.12 -4.52
N GLU A 54 -8.58 -8.38 -5.39
CA GLU A 54 -9.53 -9.50 -5.25
C GLU A 54 -8.80 -10.86 -5.27
N GLN A 55 -7.84 -11.05 -6.17
CA GLN A 55 -7.02 -12.27 -6.22
C GLN A 55 -6.18 -12.48 -4.96
N LEU A 56 -5.74 -11.40 -4.32
CA LEU A 56 -5.01 -11.45 -3.05
C LEU A 56 -5.92 -11.60 -1.83
N GLY A 57 -7.25 -11.53 -2.01
CA GLY A 57 -8.23 -11.57 -0.92
C GLY A 57 -8.18 -10.36 0.00
N ILE A 58 -7.68 -9.21 -0.49
CA ILE A 58 -7.53 -7.98 0.28
C ILE A 58 -8.68 -7.02 -0.07
N PRO A 59 -9.58 -6.70 0.88
CA PRO A 59 -10.60 -5.70 0.64
C PRO A 59 -9.97 -4.31 0.56
N VAL A 60 -10.26 -3.59 -0.52
CA VAL A 60 -9.86 -2.19 -0.70
C VAL A 60 -11.09 -1.30 -0.76
N ALA A 61 -11.06 -0.17 -0.06
CA ALA A 61 -12.16 0.81 -0.05
C ALA A 61 -12.30 1.51 -1.40
N PHE A 62 -11.21 1.64 -2.16
CA PHE A 62 -11.22 2.19 -3.51
C PHE A 62 -10.06 1.64 -4.35
N SER A 63 -10.23 1.72 -5.68
CA SER A 63 -9.16 1.53 -6.66
C SER A 63 -9.30 2.59 -7.73
N VAL A 64 -8.36 3.53 -7.78
CA VAL A 64 -8.45 4.71 -8.65
C VAL A 64 -7.10 5.02 -9.30
N LEU A 65 -7.13 5.83 -10.36
CA LEU A 65 -5.91 6.39 -10.94
C LEU A 65 -5.32 7.47 -10.02
N LYS A 66 -4.00 7.71 -10.08
CA LYS A 66 -3.30 8.69 -9.22
C LYS A 66 -3.95 10.08 -9.21
N HIS A 67 -4.33 10.59 -10.39
CA HIS A 67 -5.01 11.89 -10.52
C HIS A 67 -6.44 11.94 -9.95
N LYS A 68 -6.98 10.81 -9.50
CA LYS A 68 -8.30 10.65 -8.86
C LYS A 68 -8.20 10.43 -7.35
N MET A 69 -7.02 10.55 -6.76
CA MET A 69 -6.81 10.38 -5.30
C MET A 69 -7.67 11.34 -4.47
N GLY A 70 -7.83 12.59 -4.90
CA GLY A 70 -8.71 13.56 -4.23
C GLY A 70 -10.18 13.14 -4.23
N ASP A 71 -10.67 12.62 -5.36
CA ASP A 71 -12.04 12.10 -5.47
C ASP A 71 -12.26 10.89 -4.54
N ALA A 72 -11.26 10.03 -4.38
CA ALA A 72 -11.30 8.89 -3.47
C ALA A 72 -11.32 9.34 -1.99
N ARG A 73 -10.52 10.35 -1.64
CA ARG A 73 -10.53 10.94 -0.29
C ARG A 73 -11.91 11.44 0.12
N ALA A 74 -12.61 12.09 -0.80
CA ALA A 74 -13.93 12.65 -0.54
C ALA A 74 -15.02 11.59 -0.29
N GLN A 75 -14.75 10.33 -0.68
CA GLN A 75 -15.70 9.22 -0.57
C GLN A 75 -15.43 8.30 0.62
N VAL A 76 -14.25 8.39 1.24
CA VAL A 76 -13.85 7.50 2.34
C VAL A 76 -13.38 8.34 3.53
N GLU A 77 -14.14 8.26 4.62
CA GLU A 77 -13.85 9.00 5.84
C GLU A 77 -12.79 8.30 6.71
N ALA A 78 -11.73 9.01 7.00
CA ALA A 78 -10.68 8.66 7.95
C ALA A 78 -10.14 9.94 8.63
N ASP A 79 -9.51 9.78 9.79
CA ASP A 79 -8.86 10.88 10.51
C ASP A 79 -7.48 11.21 9.90
N GLU A 80 -6.78 10.19 9.40
CA GLU A 80 -5.45 10.31 8.82
C GLU A 80 -5.38 9.57 7.47
N TYR A 81 -4.70 10.17 6.49
CA TYR A 81 -4.59 9.65 5.13
C TYR A 81 -3.13 9.55 4.74
N TYR A 82 -2.71 8.35 4.36
CA TYR A 82 -1.34 8.04 3.94
C TYR A 82 -1.36 7.38 2.58
N HIS A 83 -0.33 7.65 1.78
CA HIS A 83 -0.13 6.96 0.51
C HIS A 83 1.33 6.52 0.38
N VAL A 84 1.50 5.21 0.17
CA VAL A 84 2.79 4.57 0.01
C VAL A 84 3.10 4.47 -1.48
N GLY A 85 4.25 4.98 -1.90
CA GLY A 85 4.65 4.97 -3.30
C GLY A 85 6.16 5.14 -3.48
N SER A 86 6.62 4.95 -4.71
CA SER A 86 8.04 4.88 -5.05
C SER A 86 8.52 6.03 -5.95
N ALA A 87 7.60 6.79 -6.54
CA ALA A 87 7.90 7.80 -7.55
C ALA A 87 7.52 9.21 -7.09
N ASP A 88 8.23 10.22 -7.62
CA ASP A 88 7.89 11.64 -7.40
C ASP A 88 6.45 11.99 -7.80
N ARG A 89 5.90 11.23 -8.75
CA ARG A 89 4.50 11.36 -9.18
C ARG A 89 3.53 11.04 -8.05
N ASP A 90 3.84 10.08 -7.18
CA ASP A 90 3.03 9.76 -6.00
C ASP A 90 3.00 10.98 -5.07
N ASN A 91 4.16 11.53 -4.75
CA ASN A 91 4.31 12.72 -3.91
C ASN A 91 3.53 13.94 -4.45
N HIS A 92 3.51 14.10 -5.78
CA HIS A 92 2.74 15.15 -6.42
C HIS A 92 1.24 15.02 -6.16
N TYR A 93 0.65 13.84 -6.35
CA TYR A 93 -0.80 13.64 -6.20
C TYR A 93 -1.24 13.54 -4.74
N THR A 94 -0.38 13.10 -3.83
CA THR A 94 -0.66 13.14 -2.38
C THR A 94 -0.76 14.57 -1.88
N ALA A 95 0.18 15.44 -2.29
CA ALA A 95 0.17 16.86 -1.94
C ALA A 95 -1.12 17.56 -2.43
N LEU A 96 -1.61 17.22 -3.63
CA LEU A 96 -2.85 17.76 -4.17
C LEU A 96 -4.12 17.22 -3.51
N SER A 97 -4.06 16.02 -2.93
CA SER A 97 -5.22 15.33 -2.38
C SER A 97 -5.33 15.42 -0.85
N GLY A 98 -4.31 15.95 -0.17
CA GLY A 98 -4.29 16.03 1.29
C GLY A 98 -3.92 14.70 1.98
N PHE A 99 -3.15 13.86 1.28
CA PHE A 99 -2.53 12.66 1.84
C PHE A 99 -1.10 12.97 2.29
N THR A 100 -0.64 12.27 3.32
CA THR A 100 0.78 12.21 3.68
C THR A 100 1.47 11.17 2.80
N PHE A 101 2.52 11.57 2.09
CA PHE A 101 3.33 10.65 1.29
C PHE A 101 4.29 9.84 2.18
N LEU A 102 4.32 8.52 1.96
CA LEU A 102 5.24 7.58 2.58
C LEU A 102 6.13 6.97 1.49
N PRO A 103 7.34 7.51 1.26
CA PRO A 103 8.26 6.97 0.24
C PRO A 103 8.74 5.58 0.66
N VAL A 104 8.60 4.58 -0.22
CA VAL A 104 8.98 3.19 0.11
C VAL A 104 10.45 3.02 0.46
N GLN A 105 11.32 3.90 -0.05
CA GLN A 105 12.77 3.82 0.16
C GLN A 105 13.19 4.28 1.56
N THR A 106 12.36 5.08 2.24
CA THR A 106 12.70 5.69 3.54
C THR A 106 11.72 5.33 4.65
N THR A 107 10.54 4.84 4.32
CA THR A 107 9.52 4.44 5.30
C THR A 107 9.99 3.15 5.98
N THR A 108 10.16 3.19 7.30
CA THR A 108 10.61 2.05 8.11
C THR A 108 9.94 2.10 9.48
N GLY A 109 9.80 0.95 10.14
CA GLY A 109 9.33 0.88 11.53
C GLY A 109 7.85 1.22 11.75
N GLU A 110 7.07 1.36 10.68
CA GLU A 110 5.63 1.53 10.77
C GLU A 110 4.99 0.31 11.44
N ALA A 111 3.89 0.50 12.19
CA ALA A 111 3.24 -0.59 12.90
C ALA A 111 2.80 -1.73 11.94
N TRP A 112 2.45 -1.39 10.71
CA TRP A 112 2.08 -2.34 9.66
C TRP A 112 3.29 -3.04 9.00
N MET A 113 4.52 -2.62 9.34
CA MET A 113 5.77 -3.31 8.99
C MET A 113 6.28 -4.22 10.11
N ILE A 114 5.53 -4.37 11.21
CA ILE A 114 5.92 -5.15 12.38
C ILE A 114 4.88 -6.25 12.62
N ASP A 115 5.34 -7.49 12.79
CA ASP A 115 4.49 -8.64 13.07
C ASP A 115 3.83 -8.55 14.46
N ALA A 116 2.96 -9.50 14.78
CA ALA A 116 2.27 -9.54 16.08
C ALA A 116 3.22 -9.80 17.28
N HIS A 117 4.46 -10.22 17.03
CA HIS A 117 5.48 -10.53 18.03
C HIS A 117 6.48 -9.38 18.22
N GLY A 118 6.36 -8.29 17.46
CA GLY A 118 7.27 -7.15 17.52
C GLY A 118 8.49 -7.27 16.60
N ASN A 119 8.55 -8.27 15.73
CA ASN A 119 9.62 -8.41 14.75
C ASN A 119 9.30 -7.62 13.48
N SER A 120 10.32 -7.06 12.83
CA SER A 120 10.14 -6.45 11.50
C SER A 120 9.72 -7.53 10.50
N LEU A 121 8.64 -7.27 9.76
CA LEU A 121 8.36 -7.99 8.54
C LEU A 121 9.47 -7.65 7.53
N PRO A 122 10.08 -8.65 6.88
CA PRO A 122 11.14 -8.38 5.92
C PRO A 122 10.57 -7.67 4.70
N PRO A 123 11.24 -6.64 4.15
CA PRO A 123 10.84 -6.07 2.87
C PRO A 123 11.05 -7.10 1.76
N ASN A 124 10.30 -6.98 0.67
CA ASN A 124 10.61 -7.72 -0.55
C ASN A 124 11.91 -7.17 -1.16
N THR A 125 12.90 -8.03 -1.32
CA THR A 125 14.17 -7.69 -1.97
C THR A 125 14.39 -8.66 -3.13
N ASP A 126 15.20 -8.23 -4.10
CA ASP A 126 15.65 -9.12 -5.19
C ASP A 126 16.48 -10.31 -4.68
N GLU A 127 16.89 -10.29 -3.41
CA GLU A 127 17.67 -11.35 -2.75
C GLU A 127 16.82 -12.47 -2.15
N LEU A 128 15.50 -12.27 -1.93
CA LEU A 128 14.64 -13.31 -1.38
C LEU A 128 14.35 -14.41 -2.41
N SER A 129 14.62 -15.66 -2.04
CA SER A 129 14.32 -16.84 -2.86
C SER A 129 12.80 -17.07 -2.99
N GLN A 130 12.37 -17.79 -4.03
CA GLN A 130 10.94 -18.13 -4.22
C GLN A 130 10.32 -18.86 -3.01
N ALA A 131 11.11 -19.65 -2.28
CA ALA A 131 10.66 -20.35 -1.08
C ALA A 131 10.44 -19.41 0.12
N GLU A 132 11.27 -18.38 0.25
CA GLU A 132 11.08 -17.33 1.26
C GLU A 132 9.87 -16.47 0.92
N ARG A 133 9.67 -16.15 -0.36
CA ARG A 133 8.48 -15.45 -0.86
C ARG A 133 7.19 -16.21 -0.55
N ALA A 134 7.18 -17.54 -0.73
CA ALA A 134 6.00 -18.37 -0.45
C ALA A 134 5.62 -18.47 1.04
N ARG A 135 6.53 -18.14 1.97
CA ARG A 135 6.26 -18.13 3.42
C ARG A 135 5.67 -16.81 3.92
N LEU A 136 5.73 -15.76 3.09
CA LEU A 136 5.19 -14.43 3.39
C LEU A 136 3.80 -14.20 2.77
N GLY A 137 3.36 -15.06 1.85
CA GLY A 137 2.03 -15.01 1.21
C GLY A 137 0.93 -15.65 2.06
#